data_AF-K9FQH8-F1
#
_entry.id   AF-K9FQH8-F1
#
_cell.length_a   1.000
_cell.length_b   1.000
_cell.length_c   1.000
_cell.angle_alpha   90.00
_cell.angle_beta   90.00
_cell.angle_gamma   90.00
#
_symmetry.space_group_name_H-M   'P 1'
#
loop_
_entity.id
_entity.type
_entity.pdbx_description
1 polymer ?
#
loop_
_entity_poly.entity_id
_entity_poly.type
_entity_poly.pdbx_seq_one_letter_code
_entity_poly.pdbx_strand_id
1 'polypeptide(L)'
;MRYIPVYALVQASLVAIASTSPAPTAFVGNVSPPDPFITPSPVEHNPSPIVGRNILSDVESDVGNVLSGLGSGLPSWVASGVPNFFQGFPTGDAVVSSLGLDSSKLKALPTNVLNIDPYANWTSSGWNVRFHGNVYKQPNTSVSKLNDLADIFLVNTSISDLPKSQQTQARNLTAEIFVVQQPKVAVNKIHLKPAASQGSSGQPGGGGSSNTTGGTQDITLPYNTTVEGDFDTFVLIESNGLTAGNETSAIQRLDTHVEGASIGNSTAYLVPPTGLTIISDIDDILRVTKIYQPEQGLLNSFARPFTAWEKMPEIYRNWSTSLPDTHFHYLTTTPEQVTRNYMEFIYTNYPGGSFDTRPLNFSDVSATLSIRMFLLQKIFETFPKRKFVLVADTSNSDVMRDYPKLATDFPNQVQCIFLRNTSATDPGDKLPYDTSGFKGIKQSKYMFFLNSADLTNLDIANGQCYNQSIPQNLTFGYQGLPLGLGATPTSVNGSANHTGAASGLVTKDSAGAQGLMALVAAILTATFMLL
;
A
#
# COMPACT_ATOMS: atom_id res chain seq x y z
N MET A 1 1.69 79.43 -36.59
CA MET A 1 2.81 78.57 -37.06
C MET A 1 4.12 79.06 -36.43
N ARG A 2 5.14 78.19 -36.33
CA ARG A 2 6.51 78.38 -35.81
C ARG A 2 6.72 78.20 -34.27
N TYR A 3 7.33 77.05 -33.94
CA TYR A 3 8.41 76.77 -32.96
C TYR A 3 8.57 77.56 -31.62
N ILE A 4 8.23 76.92 -30.49
CA ILE A 4 9.13 76.25 -29.49
C ILE A 4 10.51 76.93 -29.19
N PRO A 5 11.04 76.99 -27.92
CA PRO A 5 10.51 76.72 -26.55
C PRO A 5 10.77 77.88 -25.53
N VAL A 6 10.50 77.68 -24.21
CA VAL A 6 11.37 78.00 -23.01
C VAL A 6 10.58 78.23 -21.67
N TYR A 7 10.96 77.47 -20.63
CA TYR A 7 10.92 77.68 -19.15
C TYR A 7 9.74 78.33 -18.37
N ALA A 8 9.15 77.50 -17.48
CA ALA A 8 9.12 77.61 -15.99
C ALA A 8 8.20 78.60 -15.20
N LEU A 9 7.95 78.18 -13.94
CA LEU A 9 7.32 78.88 -12.78
C LEU A 9 5.81 79.23 -12.91
N VAL A 10 4.97 79.30 -11.86
CA VAL A 10 4.80 78.66 -10.52
C VAL A 10 3.71 79.47 -9.80
N GLN A 11 2.68 78.83 -9.24
CA GLN A 11 1.90 79.19 -8.02
C GLN A 11 0.81 78.12 -7.82
N ALA A 12 0.48 77.52 -6.66
CA ALA A 12 0.77 77.65 -5.22
C ALA A 12 -0.42 78.12 -4.35
N SER A 13 -0.96 77.21 -3.53
CA SER A 13 -1.81 77.41 -2.32
C SER A 13 -2.39 76.04 -1.89
N LEU A 14 -2.79 75.69 -0.66
CA LEU A 14 -2.56 76.02 0.78
C LEU A 14 -3.10 74.77 1.55
N VAL A 15 -2.86 74.38 2.81
CA VAL A 15 -2.14 74.84 4.03
C VAL A 15 -1.83 73.55 4.85
N ALA A 16 -0.70 73.34 5.55
CA ALA A 16 -0.29 73.80 6.89
C ALA A 16 -1.22 73.34 8.06
N ILE A 17 -0.86 73.31 9.35
CA ILE A 17 0.29 73.82 10.14
C ILE A 17 1.01 72.63 10.86
N ALA A 18 2.16 72.82 11.52
CA ALA A 18 3.00 71.76 12.11
C ALA A 18 3.66 72.14 13.47
N SER A 19 4.11 71.14 14.25
CA SER A 19 4.87 71.28 15.52
C SER A 19 5.89 70.13 15.70
N THR A 20 7.20 70.31 15.58
CA THR A 20 8.20 70.89 16.53
C THR A 20 8.38 70.05 17.82
N SER A 21 9.47 69.29 18.04
CA SER A 21 10.90 69.65 18.28
C SER A 21 11.23 70.05 19.74
N PRO A 22 12.45 69.84 20.29
CA PRO A 22 13.66 69.16 19.79
C PRO A 22 14.21 68.05 20.75
N ALA A 23 15.44 67.55 20.53
CA ALA A 23 16.08 66.48 21.31
C ALA A 23 17.27 66.95 22.19
N PRO A 24 17.64 66.20 23.26
CA PRO A 24 18.90 66.35 24.00
C PRO A 24 20.02 65.39 23.52
N THR A 25 21.25 65.65 23.99
CA THR A 25 22.52 65.12 23.43
C THR A 25 22.85 63.67 23.81
N ALA A 26 23.62 62.99 22.95
CA ALA A 26 24.12 61.64 23.15
C ALA A 26 25.23 61.52 24.22
N PHE A 27 25.31 60.34 24.84
CA PHE A 27 26.50 59.83 25.53
C PHE A 27 26.98 58.54 24.85
N VAL A 28 28.31 58.38 24.71
CA VAL A 28 28.92 57.27 23.98
C VAL A 28 29.11 56.06 24.91
N GLY A 29 28.20 55.09 24.82
CA GLY A 29 28.36 53.75 25.41
C GLY A 29 28.75 52.75 24.33
N ASN A 30 30.06 52.50 24.15
CA ASN A 30 30.55 51.69 23.04
C ASN A 30 30.45 50.18 23.31
N VAL A 31 29.23 49.65 23.32
CA VAL A 31 28.92 48.21 23.42
C VAL A 31 27.94 47.87 22.31
N SER A 32 28.38 47.11 21.30
CA SER A 32 27.46 46.51 20.33
C SER A 32 26.56 45.52 21.07
N PRO A 33 25.24 45.46 20.78
CA PRO A 33 24.46 44.27 21.08
C PRO A 33 25.17 43.05 20.45
N PRO A 34 25.27 41.91 21.14
CA PRO A 34 25.77 40.69 20.52
C PRO A 34 24.77 40.23 19.46
N ASP A 35 25.28 39.82 18.30
CA ASP A 35 24.46 39.24 17.24
C ASP A 35 23.71 37.99 17.75
N PRO A 36 22.49 37.72 17.27
CA PRO A 36 21.68 36.60 17.74
C PRO A 36 22.31 35.26 17.34
N PHE A 37 23.03 34.64 18.29
CA PHE A 37 23.50 33.27 18.15
C PHE A 37 22.32 32.31 18.02
N ILE A 38 22.29 31.55 16.93
CA ILE A 38 21.43 30.38 16.81
C ILE A 38 21.97 29.31 17.76
N THR A 39 21.39 29.20 18.95
CA THR A 39 21.64 28.06 19.83
C THR A 39 20.93 26.84 19.27
N PRO A 40 21.63 25.70 19.06
CA PRO A 40 20.97 24.43 18.80
C PRO A 40 20.00 24.10 19.94
N SER A 41 18.78 23.70 19.61
CA SER A 41 17.87 23.15 20.62
C SER A 41 18.52 21.90 21.25
N PRO A 42 18.46 21.72 22.59
CA PRO A 42 18.99 20.54 23.24
C PRO A 42 18.33 19.27 22.68
N VAL A 43 19.11 18.44 21.97
CA VAL A 43 18.68 17.09 21.59
C VAL A 43 18.83 16.22 22.83
N GLU A 44 17.74 16.07 23.59
CA GLU A 44 17.70 15.05 24.64
C GLU A 44 17.76 13.66 23.98
N HIS A 45 18.96 13.09 23.93
CA HIS A 45 19.18 11.67 23.71
C HIS A 45 18.72 10.87 24.95
N ASN A 46 17.42 10.90 25.22
CA ASN A 46 16.76 9.86 25.99
C ASN A 46 16.59 8.67 25.04
N PRO A 47 17.42 7.61 25.11
CA PRO A 47 17.14 6.40 24.34
C PRO A 47 15.79 5.87 24.81
N SER A 48 14.82 5.80 23.89
CA SER A 48 13.54 5.14 24.16
C SER A 48 13.82 3.78 24.80
N PRO A 49 13.26 3.47 25.99
CA PRO A 49 13.50 2.19 26.64
C PRO A 49 13.22 1.05 25.66
N ILE A 50 14.06 0.01 25.69
CA ILE A 50 13.82 -1.21 24.91
C ILE A 50 12.59 -1.90 25.53
N VAL A 51 11.40 -1.48 25.10
CA VAL A 51 10.13 -2.09 25.47
C VAL A 51 10.14 -3.50 24.89
N GLY A 52 10.35 -4.50 25.75
CA GLY A 52 10.21 -5.90 25.38
C GLY A 52 8.83 -6.12 24.75
N ARG A 53 8.81 -6.80 23.59
CA ARG A 53 7.62 -6.93 22.73
C ARG A 53 6.46 -7.66 23.44
N ASN A 54 5.63 -6.90 24.16
CA ASN A 54 4.41 -7.33 24.82
C ASN A 54 3.27 -6.31 24.53
N ILE A 55 3.02 -6.06 23.25
CA ILE A 55 1.81 -5.33 22.77
C ILE A 55 0.96 -6.25 21.88
N LEU A 56 1.33 -7.53 21.77
CA LEU A 56 0.45 -8.58 21.26
C LEU A 56 -0.76 -8.74 22.19
N SER A 57 -0.54 -8.71 23.52
CA SER A 57 -1.55 -8.89 24.57
C SER A 57 -2.83 -8.09 24.39
N ASP A 58 -2.71 -6.85 23.92
CA ASP A 58 -3.81 -5.90 23.95
C ASP A 58 -4.74 -6.12 22.74
N VAL A 59 -4.18 -6.43 21.57
CA VAL A 59 -4.94 -6.88 20.39
C VAL A 59 -5.41 -8.33 20.56
N GLU A 60 -4.59 -9.19 21.17
CA GLU A 60 -4.96 -10.55 21.56
C GLU A 60 -6.08 -10.57 22.62
N SER A 61 -6.32 -9.49 23.36
CA SER A 61 -7.40 -9.46 24.36
C SER A 61 -8.80 -9.40 23.72
N ASP A 62 -9.05 -8.45 22.81
CA ASP A 62 -10.34 -8.35 22.13
C ASP A 62 -10.51 -9.46 21.06
N VAL A 63 -9.46 -9.77 20.30
CA VAL A 63 -9.50 -10.81 19.27
C VAL A 63 -9.53 -12.21 19.89
N GLY A 64 -8.70 -12.46 20.92
CA GLY A 64 -8.57 -13.77 21.56
C GLY A 64 -9.79 -14.21 22.35
N ASN A 65 -10.62 -13.29 22.87
CA ASN A 65 -11.88 -13.67 23.49
C ASN A 65 -12.88 -14.27 22.48
N VAL A 66 -12.80 -13.93 21.19
CA VAL A 66 -13.61 -14.53 20.13
C VAL A 66 -12.91 -15.75 19.49
N LEU A 67 -11.59 -15.65 19.24
CA LEU A 67 -10.83 -16.72 18.58
C LEU A 67 -10.45 -17.89 19.50
N SER A 68 -10.38 -17.71 20.83
CA SER A 68 -10.09 -18.82 21.76
C SER A 68 -11.14 -19.93 21.72
N GLY A 69 -12.40 -19.60 21.42
CA GLY A 69 -13.47 -20.56 21.16
C GLY A 69 -13.27 -21.42 19.90
N LEU A 70 -12.30 -21.07 19.05
CA LEU A 70 -11.90 -21.81 17.85
C LEU A 70 -10.61 -22.64 18.06
N GLY A 71 -10.04 -22.59 19.26
CA GLY A 71 -8.81 -23.29 19.64
C GLY A 71 -7.52 -22.57 19.21
N SER A 72 -6.39 -22.97 19.80
CA SER A 72 -5.06 -22.39 19.58
C SER A 72 -4.41 -22.79 18.23
N GLY A 73 -5.23 -23.02 17.20
CA GLY A 73 -4.82 -23.49 15.87
C GLY A 73 -4.85 -22.44 14.76
N LEU A 74 -5.38 -21.24 15.02
CA LEU A 74 -5.37 -20.15 14.05
C LEU A 74 -3.97 -19.50 13.98
N PRO A 75 -3.36 -19.37 12.78
CA PRO A 75 -2.05 -18.73 12.64
C PRO A 75 -2.03 -17.26 13.08
N SER A 76 -0.91 -16.81 13.63
CA SER A 76 -0.72 -15.41 14.07
C SER A 76 -0.97 -14.35 12.98
N TRP A 77 -0.73 -14.68 11.70
CA TRP A 77 -1.01 -13.77 10.60
C TRP A 77 -2.49 -13.46 10.38
N VAL A 78 -3.41 -14.29 10.90
CA VAL A 78 -4.86 -14.01 10.86
C VAL A 78 -5.19 -12.75 11.67
N ALA A 79 -4.40 -12.41 12.69
CA ALA A 79 -4.54 -11.16 13.44
C ALA A 79 -3.75 -9.98 12.82
N SER A 80 -2.61 -10.23 12.15
CA SER A 80 -1.78 -9.15 11.59
C SER A 80 -2.14 -8.73 10.15
N GLY A 81 -2.82 -9.59 9.40
CA GLY A 81 -3.10 -9.41 7.97
C GLY A 81 -1.88 -9.60 7.04
N VAL A 82 -0.71 -9.95 7.58
CA VAL A 82 0.53 -10.15 6.80
C VAL A 82 0.95 -11.61 6.87
N PRO A 83 0.75 -12.43 5.81
CA PRO A 83 1.00 -13.86 5.83
C PRO A 83 2.39 -14.25 6.34
N ASN A 84 2.47 -15.23 7.24
CA ASN A 84 3.72 -15.61 7.92
C ASN A 84 4.84 -16.05 6.95
N PHE A 85 4.52 -16.48 5.73
CA PHE A 85 5.53 -16.91 4.74
C PHE A 85 6.40 -15.77 4.17
N PHE A 86 6.04 -14.51 4.43
CA PHE A 86 6.86 -13.33 4.12
C PHE A 86 7.45 -12.65 5.38
N GLN A 87 7.55 -13.37 6.50
CA GLN A 87 8.16 -12.90 7.74
C GLN A 87 9.52 -13.56 7.97
N GLY A 88 10.44 -12.87 8.66
CA GLY A 88 11.73 -13.44 9.05
C GLY A 88 12.75 -13.66 7.91
N PHE A 89 12.56 -13.05 6.74
CA PHE A 89 13.54 -13.08 5.66
C PHE A 89 14.91 -12.53 6.13
N PRO A 90 16.03 -13.17 5.76
CA PRO A 90 17.36 -12.74 6.19
C PRO A 90 17.74 -11.42 5.51
N THR A 91 18.42 -10.55 6.26
CA THR A 91 18.99 -9.29 5.76
C THR A 91 20.46 -9.17 6.16
N GLY A 92 21.23 -8.38 5.40
CA GLY A 92 22.63 -8.04 5.70
C GLY A 92 23.49 -9.26 6.06
N ASP A 93 24.06 -9.24 7.26
CA ASP A 93 24.97 -10.28 7.78
C ASP A 93 24.32 -11.67 7.87
N ALA A 94 22.99 -11.77 7.99
CA ALA A 94 22.30 -13.06 7.95
C ALA A 94 22.40 -13.71 6.56
N VAL A 95 22.25 -12.92 5.48
CA VAL A 95 22.43 -13.40 4.10
C VAL A 95 23.88 -13.79 3.84
N VAL A 96 24.83 -12.95 4.28
CA VAL A 96 26.27 -13.22 4.19
C VAL A 96 26.63 -14.55 4.86
N SER A 97 26.09 -14.78 6.06
CA SER A 97 26.29 -16.01 6.83
C SER A 97 25.63 -17.24 6.17
N SER A 98 24.36 -17.14 5.75
CA SER A 98 23.61 -18.24 5.12
C SER A 98 24.20 -18.71 3.79
N LEU A 99 24.92 -17.83 3.08
CA LEU A 99 25.59 -18.10 1.82
C LEU A 99 27.10 -18.36 1.94
N GLY A 100 27.70 -18.16 3.12
CA GLY A 100 29.14 -18.33 3.34
C GLY A 100 30.01 -17.34 2.55
N LEU A 101 29.54 -16.10 2.35
CA LEU A 101 30.24 -15.11 1.55
C LEU A 101 31.40 -14.49 2.33
N ASP A 102 32.58 -14.38 1.70
CA ASP A 102 33.64 -13.52 2.20
C ASP A 102 33.45 -12.07 1.75
N SER A 103 34.01 -11.14 2.53
CA SER A 103 33.88 -9.70 2.32
C SER A 103 34.55 -9.20 1.04
N SER A 104 35.54 -9.91 0.49
CA SER A 104 36.20 -9.52 -0.77
C SER A 104 35.33 -9.84 -1.99
N LYS A 105 34.69 -11.02 -2.03
CA LYS A 105 33.68 -11.38 -3.03
C LYS A 105 32.49 -10.44 -2.95
N LEU A 106 31.94 -10.20 -1.76
CA LEU A 106 30.82 -9.27 -1.57
C LEU A 106 31.17 -7.86 -2.04
N LYS A 107 32.38 -7.36 -1.74
CA LYS A 107 32.83 -6.04 -2.23
C LYS A 107 32.89 -5.99 -3.76
N ALA A 108 33.33 -7.07 -4.42
CA ALA A 108 33.45 -7.17 -5.87
C ALA A 108 32.13 -7.33 -6.65
N LEU A 109 31.02 -7.72 -6.00
CA LEU A 109 29.71 -7.79 -6.66
C LEU A 109 29.20 -6.39 -7.08
N PRO A 110 28.48 -6.26 -8.21
CA PRO A 110 27.83 -5.00 -8.57
C PRO A 110 26.74 -4.65 -7.55
N THR A 111 26.60 -3.35 -7.28
CA THR A 111 25.44 -2.80 -6.57
C THR A 111 24.30 -2.63 -7.56
N ASN A 112 23.11 -3.10 -7.22
CA ASN A 112 21.87 -2.89 -7.97
C ASN A 112 20.93 -2.00 -7.16
N VAL A 113 19.98 -1.37 -7.85
CA VAL A 113 18.94 -0.54 -7.24
C VAL A 113 17.59 -1.03 -7.74
N LEU A 114 16.74 -1.44 -6.81
CA LEU A 114 15.32 -1.63 -7.06
C LEU A 114 14.67 -0.25 -6.89
N ASN A 115 14.26 0.37 -7.99
CA ASN A 115 13.39 1.53 -7.95
C ASN A 115 11.95 1.05 -8.22
N ILE A 116 11.05 1.25 -7.27
CA ILE A 116 9.63 0.91 -7.42
C ILE A 116 8.95 1.98 -8.29
N ASP A 117 7.98 1.62 -9.14
CA ASP A 117 7.20 2.53 -10.00
C ASP A 117 6.52 3.65 -9.18
N PRO A 118 7.06 4.89 -9.19
CA PRO A 118 6.65 5.89 -8.21
C PRO A 118 5.43 6.68 -8.69
N TYR A 119 4.65 7.21 -7.74
CA TYR A 119 3.72 8.30 -8.03
C TYR A 119 4.38 9.66 -7.79
N ALA A 120 3.85 10.68 -8.47
CA ALA A 120 4.22 12.07 -8.24
C ALA A 120 2.96 12.94 -8.11
N ASN A 121 2.99 13.90 -7.18
CA ASN A 121 1.92 14.87 -7.00
C ASN A 121 2.34 16.26 -7.47
N TRP A 122 1.34 17.12 -7.68
CA TRP A 122 1.56 18.52 -8.05
C TRP A 122 1.51 19.41 -6.81
N THR A 123 2.57 20.20 -6.63
CA THR A 123 2.75 21.13 -5.50
C THR A 123 2.81 22.58 -6.00
N SER A 124 2.85 23.54 -5.08
CA SER A 124 3.13 24.95 -5.41
C SER A 124 4.51 25.17 -6.07
N SER A 125 5.40 24.19 -5.96
CA SER A 125 6.78 24.25 -6.47
C SER A 125 7.01 23.37 -7.71
N GLY A 126 5.94 22.76 -8.25
CA GLY A 126 6.01 21.87 -9.41
C GLY A 126 5.66 20.41 -9.12
N TRP A 127 6.03 19.51 -10.04
CA TRP A 127 5.88 18.07 -9.90
C TRP A 127 6.88 17.52 -8.87
N ASN A 128 6.40 16.66 -7.99
CA ASN A 128 7.12 16.15 -6.83
C ASN A 128 7.00 14.62 -6.78
N VAL A 129 8.07 13.90 -7.14
CA VAL A 129 8.09 12.45 -7.37
C VAL A 129 8.56 11.74 -6.10
N ARG A 130 7.80 10.76 -5.60
CA ARG A 130 8.22 9.91 -4.47
C ARG A 130 9.09 8.76 -4.98
N PHE A 131 10.41 8.92 -5.00
CA PHE A 131 11.32 7.81 -5.32
C PHE A 131 11.47 6.88 -4.12
N HIS A 132 11.22 5.58 -4.29
CA HIS A 132 11.40 4.59 -3.24
C HIS A 132 11.81 3.19 -3.72
N GLY A 133 12.43 2.42 -2.83
CA GLY A 133 12.90 1.05 -3.06
C GLY A 133 14.20 0.75 -2.33
N ASN A 134 14.99 -0.21 -2.84
CA ASN A 134 16.16 -0.77 -2.13
C ASN A 134 17.47 -0.72 -2.94
N VAL A 135 18.60 -0.46 -2.26
CA VAL A 135 19.95 -0.66 -2.81
C VAL A 135 20.57 -1.92 -2.21
N TYR A 136 20.95 -2.87 -3.07
CA TYR A 136 21.39 -4.22 -2.67
C TYR A 136 22.49 -4.77 -3.59
N LYS A 137 23.16 -5.83 -3.15
CA LYS A 137 24.05 -6.67 -3.97
C LYS A 137 23.42 -8.06 -4.13
N GLN A 138 23.49 -8.61 -5.34
CA GLN A 138 23.01 -9.95 -5.66
C GLN A 138 24.16 -10.97 -5.62
N PRO A 139 24.19 -11.92 -4.67
CA PRO A 139 25.24 -12.94 -4.64
C PRO A 139 25.06 -13.99 -5.75
N ASN A 140 26.14 -14.28 -6.48
CA ASN A 140 26.17 -15.38 -7.43
C ASN A 140 26.15 -16.72 -6.67
N THR A 141 24.96 -17.33 -6.58
CA THR A 141 24.69 -18.51 -5.75
C THR A 141 24.50 -19.74 -6.64
N SER A 142 25.09 -20.87 -6.27
CA SER A 142 25.03 -22.09 -7.09
C SER A 142 23.61 -22.68 -7.13
N VAL A 143 23.28 -23.39 -8.22
CA VAL A 143 21.97 -24.05 -8.38
C VAL A 143 21.66 -25.01 -7.22
N SER A 144 22.66 -25.73 -6.70
CA SER A 144 22.48 -26.57 -5.50
C SER A 144 22.10 -25.72 -4.30
N LYS A 145 22.86 -24.65 -4.00
CA LYS A 145 22.59 -23.80 -2.83
C LYS A 145 21.27 -23.04 -2.94
N LEU A 146 20.84 -22.68 -4.15
CA LEU A 146 19.50 -22.11 -4.37
C LEU A 146 18.39 -23.16 -4.20
N ASN A 147 18.62 -24.44 -4.55
CA ASN A 147 17.69 -25.51 -4.23
C ASN A 147 17.61 -25.72 -2.69
N ASP A 148 18.76 -25.85 -2.01
CA ASP A 148 18.85 -26.05 -0.56
C ASP A 148 18.13 -24.94 0.24
N LEU A 149 18.15 -23.71 -0.29
CA LEU A 149 17.47 -22.55 0.31
C LEU A 149 15.99 -22.44 -0.09
N ALA A 150 15.60 -22.91 -1.28
CA ALA A 150 14.21 -22.93 -1.71
C ALA A 150 13.36 -23.92 -0.88
N ASP A 151 13.92 -25.08 -0.55
CA ASP A 151 13.24 -26.12 0.25
C ASP A 151 12.91 -25.66 1.69
N ILE A 152 13.49 -24.55 2.17
CA ILE A 152 13.09 -23.89 3.42
C ILE A 152 11.67 -23.29 3.31
N PHE A 153 11.29 -22.81 2.12
CA PHE A 153 10.00 -22.15 1.86
C PHE A 153 8.95 -23.10 1.28
N LEU A 154 9.33 -24.16 0.57
CA LEU A 154 8.43 -25.08 -0.13
C LEU A 154 7.77 -26.13 0.79
N VAL A 155 7.45 -25.76 2.03
CA VAL A 155 6.98 -26.63 3.13
C VAL A 155 6.13 -27.81 2.67
N ASN A 156 6.56 -29.03 3.04
CA ASN A 156 6.00 -30.34 2.64
C ASN A 156 6.23 -30.74 1.17
N THR A 157 7.15 -30.10 0.45
CA THR A 157 7.58 -30.46 -0.93
C THR A 157 9.05 -30.10 -1.12
N SER A 158 9.82 -30.88 -1.89
CA SER A 158 11.15 -30.45 -2.35
C SER A 158 11.05 -29.81 -3.73
N ILE A 159 11.91 -28.83 -4.01
CA ILE A 159 12.16 -28.32 -5.36
C ILE A 159 12.57 -29.44 -6.32
N SER A 160 13.12 -30.56 -5.84
CA SER A 160 13.43 -31.71 -6.67
C SER A 160 12.19 -32.42 -7.22
N ASP A 161 11.05 -32.37 -6.50
CA ASP A 161 9.76 -32.93 -6.90
C ASP A 161 9.01 -32.01 -7.90
N LEU A 162 9.32 -30.71 -7.90
CA LEU A 162 8.61 -29.72 -8.70
C LEU A 162 8.92 -29.83 -10.23
N PRO A 163 7.95 -29.52 -11.10
CA PRO A 163 8.19 -29.34 -12.54
C PRO A 163 9.28 -28.31 -12.84
N LYS A 164 10.12 -28.55 -13.86
CA LYS A 164 11.33 -27.75 -14.14
C LYS A 164 11.11 -26.23 -14.28
N SER A 165 9.96 -25.78 -14.77
CA SER A 165 9.58 -24.36 -14.79
C SER A 165 9.39 -23.81 -13.38
N GLN A 166 8.68 -24.54 -12.52
CA GLN A 166 8.43 -24.18 -11.14
C GLN A 166 9.70 -24.19 -10.29
N GLN A 167 10.63 -25.12 -10.57
CA GLN A 167 11.96 -25.09 -9.95
C GLN A 167 12.74 -23.81 -10.29
N THR A 168 12.62 -23.32 -11.52
CA THR A 168 13.31 -22.09 -11.94
C THR A 168 12.67 -20.87 -11.29
N GLN A 169 11.34 -20.81 -11.19
CA GLN A 169 10.67 -19.74 -10.42
C GLN A 169 11.07 -19.76 -8.94
N ALA A 170 11.07 -20.92 -8.29
CA ALA A 170 11.48 -21.06 -6.89
C ALA A 170 12.94 -20.65 -6.65
N ARG A 171 13.86 -21.03 -7.55
CA ARG A 171 15.26 -20.56 -7.51
C ARG A 171 15.38 -19.05 -7.72
N ASN A 172 14.63 -18.48 -8.66
CA ASN A 172 14.65 -17.05 -8.94
C ASN A 172 14.18 -16.26 -7.71
N LEU A 173 13.01 -16.58 -7.15
CA LEU A 173 12.49 -15.91 -5.95
C LEU A 173 13.40 -16.11 -4.74
N THR A 174 14.01 -17.30 -4.60
CA THR A 174 15.02 -17.55 -3.55
C THR A 174 16.25 -16.66 -3.73
N ALA A 175 16.73 -16.44 -4.96
CA ALA A 175 17.81 -15.50 -5.22
C ALA A 175 17.42 -14.05 -4.86
N GLU A 176 16.17 -13.65 -5.11
CA GLU A 176 15.63 -12.34 -4.72
C GLU A 176 15.53 -12.14 -3.20
N ILE A 177 15.21 -13.20 -2.43
CA ILE A 177 15.22 -13.15 -0.96
C ILE A 177 16.65 -12.97 -0.43
N PHE A 178 17.61 -13.73 -0.96
CA PHE A 178 18.98 -13.77 -0.47
C PHE A 178 19.88 -12.67 -1.10
N VAL A 179 19.40 -11.43 -1.07
CA VAL A 179 20.15 -10.22 -1.46
C VAL A 179 20.76 -9.51 -0.24
N VAL A 180 21.95 -8.94 -0.41
CA VAL A 180 22.64 -8.20 0.65
C VAL A 180 22.40 -6.71 0.52
N GLN A 181 21.55 -6.17 1.39
CA GLN A 181 21.23 -4.74 1.50
C GLN A 181 22.49 -3.88 1.66
N GLN A 182 22.52 -2.67 1.10
CA GLN A 182 23.67 -1.76 1.16
C GLN A 182 23.36 -0.56 2.09
N PRO A 183 23.82 -0.59 3.34
CA PRO A 183 23.49 0.44 4.32
C PRO A 183 24.23 1.75 4.07
N LYS A 184 23.54 2.89 4.24
CA LYS A 184 24.11 4.24 4.27
C LYS A 184 24.92 4.62 3.02
N VAL A 185 24.58 4.08 1.84
CA VAL A 185 25.18 4.47 0.56
C VAL A 185 24.34 5.54 -0.13
N ALA A 186 24.95 6.38 -0.97
CA ALA A 186 24.18 7.22 -1.88
C ALA A 186 23.51 6.33 -2.93
N VAL A 187 22.25 6.61 -3.27
CA VAL A 187 21.61 6.00 -4.44
C VAL A 187 22.25 6.61 -5.69
N ASN A 188 22.58 5.77 -6.68
CA ASN A 188 23.10 6.24 -7.95
C ASN A 188 22.08 7.18 -8.63
N LYS A 189 22.57 8.04 -9.54
CA LYS A 189 21.76 9.01 -10.28
C LYS A 189 20.56 8.33 -10.95
N ILE A 190 19.38 8.95 -10.86
CA ILE A 190 18.16 8.47 -11.52
C ILE A 190 17.89 9.34 -12.73
N HIS A 191 17.99 8.75 -13.92
CA HIS A 191 17.66 9.39 -15.18
C HIS A 191 16.15 9.33 -15.42
N LEU A 192 15.53 10.47 -15.66
CA LEU A 192 14.14 10.60 -16.11
C LEU A 192 14.10 10.95 -17.60
N LYS A 193 13.12 10.42 -18.34
CA LYS A 193 12.83 10.75 -19.75
C LYS A 193 11.34 10.50 -20.06
N PRO A 194 10.76 10.97 -21.18
CA PRO A 194 9.41 10.57 -21.59
C PRO A 194 9.27 9.05 -21.67
N ALA A 195 8.21 8.48 -21.08
CA ALA A 195 7.93 7.06 -21.22
C ALA A 195 7.60 6.68 -22.67
N ALA A 196 8.13 5.55 -23.14
CA ALA A 196 7.98 5.11 -24.54
C ALA A 196 6.53 4.75 -24.92
N SER A 197 5.70 4.37 -23.95
CA SER A 197 4.24 4.27 -24.07
C SER A 197 3.60 5.22 -23.07
N GLN A 198 2.71 6.09 -23.53
CA GLN A 198 2.06 7.11 -22.71
C GLN A 198 0.64 6.75 -22.24
N GLY A 199 0.07 5.64 -22.72
CA GLY A 199 -1.23 5.15 -22.26
C GLY A 199 -1.26 4.98 -20.74
N SER A 200 -2.40 5.30 -20.11
CA SER A 200 -2.56 5.21 -18.65
C SER A 200 -2.32 3.82 -18.09
N SER A 201 -2.41 2.79 -18.94
CA SER A 201 -2.25 1.37 -18.63
C SER A 201 -0.98 0.73 -19.17
N GLY A 202 -0.06 1.47 -19.80
CA GLY A 202 1.07 0.90 -20.56
C GLY A 202 0.65 0.23 -21.89
N GLN A 203 -0.50 -0.43 -21.90
CA GLN A 203 -1.17 -1.01 -23.07
C GLN A 203 -1.54 0.07 -24.11
N PRO A 204 -1.59 -0.28 -25.41
CA PRO A 204 -2.12 0.61 -26.44
C PRO A 204 -3.58 1.00 -26.15
N GLY A 205 -3.86 2.30 -26.03
CA GLY A 205 -5.21 2.83 -25.85
C GLY A 205 -5.72 3.01 -24.41
N GLY A 206 -4.85 2.94 -23.39
CA GLY A 206 -5.23 3.30 -22.01
C GLY A 206 -5.72 4.75 -21.90
N GLY A 207 -6.94 4.96 -21.40
CA GLY A 207 -7.60 6.26 -21.30
C GLY A 207 -6.93 7.17 -20.27
N GLY A 208 -6.60 8.40 -20.68
CA GLY A 208 -5.80 9.33 -19.87
C GLY A 208 -4.35 9.49 -20.30
N SER A 209 -3.98 8.97 -21.48
CA SER A 209 -2.69 9.26 -22.14
C SER A 209 -2.51 10.75 -22.39
N SER A 210 -1.40 11.31 -21.94
CA SER A 210 -0.92 12.63 -22.36
C SER A 210 0.24 12.48 -23.36
N ASN A 211 0.42 13.43 -24.28
CA ASN A 211 1.61 13.49 -25.11
C ASN A 211 2.77 14.10 -24.31
N THR A 212 3.28 13.37 -23.30
CA THR A 212 4.33 13.84 -22.39
C THR A 212 5.60 14.18 -23.15
N THR A 213 5.88 15.47 -23.34
CA THR A 213 7.10 16.00 -23.96
C THR A 213 8.19 16.37 -22.95
N GLY A 214 7.99 16.07 -21.67
CA GLY A 214 8.91 16.40 -20.56
C GLY A 214 10.33 15.88 -20.78
N GLY A 215 11.27 16.79 -21.03
CA GLY A 215 12.64 16.48 -21.42
C GLY A 215 13.45 15.70 -20.38
N THR A 216 14.49 15.02 -20.88
CA THR A 216 15.41 14.22 -20.06
C THR A 216 16.05 15.05 -18.94
N GLN A 217 16.09 14.52 -17.72
CA GLN A 217 16.74 15.16 -16.58
C GLN A 217 17.35 14.12 -15.62
N ASP A 218 18.36 14.55 -14.86
CA ASP A 218 19.14 13.71 -13.95
C ASP A 218 18.81 14.06 -12.49
N ILE A 219 18.28 13.11 -11.73
CA ILE A 219 17.95 13.27 -10.31
C ILE A 219 19.02 12.66 -9.42
N THR A 220 19.41 13.37 -8.37
CA THR A 220 20.20 12.85 -7.25
C THR A 220 19.33 12.90 -6.00
N LEU A 221 19.21 11.78 -5.27
CA LEU A 221 18.40 11.77 -4.04
C LEU A 221 19.10 12.57 -2.93
N PRO A 222 18.35 13.29 -2.06
CA PRO A 222 18.91 14.18 -1.04
C PRO A 222 19.63 13.46 0.12
N TYR A 223 19.45 12.14 0.26
CA TYR A 223 19.95 11.36 1.39
C TYR A 223 20.51 10.01 0.94
N ASN A 224 21.40 9.45 1.77
CA ASN A 224 21.84 8.06 1.65
C ASN A 224 20.76 7.09 2.17
N THR A 225 20.90 5.82 1.81
CA THR A 225 20.00 4.73 2.23
C THR A 225 19.96 4.50 3.74
N THR A 226 18.93 3.80 4.22
CA THR A 226 18.81 3.36 5.63
C THR A 226 19.84 2.28 5.99
N VAL A 227 19.70 1.62 7.15
CA VAL A 227 20.56 0.46 7.49
C VAL A 227 20.12 -0.82 6.77
N GLU A 228 18.91 -0.82 6.22
CA GLU A 228 18.31 -1.89 5.42
C GLU A 228 18.41 -1.64 3.90
N GLY A 229 19.12 -0.59 3.50
CA GLY A 229 19.35 -0.26 2.08
C GLY A 229 18.20 0.50 1.42
N ASP A 230 17.12 0.78 2.15
CA ASP A 230 15.93 1.47 1.65
C ASP A 230 16.21 2.94 1.32
N PHE A 231 15.42 3.47 0.39
CA PHE A 231 15.15 4.89 0.22
C PHE A 231 13.64 5.09 0.05
N ASP A 232 13.10 6.17 0.60
CA ASP A 232 11.74 6.68 0.31
C ASP A 232 11.76 8.20 0.50
N THR A 233 11.68 8.95 -0.60
CA THR A 233 11.84 10.41 -0.56
C THR A 233 11.15 11.11 -1.72
N PHE A 234 10.53 12.25 -1.43
CA PHE A 234 9.93 13.11 -2.43
C PHE A 234 10.97 14.10 -2.99
N VAL A 235 11.09 14.17 -4.31
CA VAL A 235 12.00 15.08 -5.02
C VAL A 235 11.23 15.90 -6.04
N LEU A 236 11.40 17.22 -5.99
CA LEU A 236 10.91 18.14 -7.01
C LEU A 236 11.69 17.93 -8.31
N ILE A 237 10.96 17.76 -9.42
CA ILE A 237 11.53 17.60 -10.75
C ILE A 237 11.31 18.87 -11.59
N GLU A 238 12.21 19.14 -12.53
CA GLU A 238 12.04 20.22 -13.48
C GLU A 238 10.87 19.93 -14.42
N SER A 239 10.04 20.93 -14.72
CA SER A 239 8.90 20.71 -15.61
C SER A 239 9.32 20.34 -17.04
N ASN A 240 10.34 20.99 -17.62
CA ASN A 240 10.95 20.61 -18.91
C ASN A 240 10.00 20.26 -20.09
N GLY A 241 8.79 20.84 -20.12
CA GLY A 241 7.76 20.56 -21.13
C GLY A 241 6.60 19.68 -20.64
N LEU A 242 6.62 19.22 -19.39
CA LEU A 242 5.47 18.67 -18.67
C LEU A 242 4.38 19.75 -18.53
N THR A 243 3.12 19.35 -18.72
CA THR A 243 1.96 20.16 -18.34
C THR A 243 1.87 20.23 -16.81
N ALA A 244 1.51 21.39 -16.26
CA ALA A 244 1.31 21.55 -14.83
C ALA A 244 0.15 20.68 -14.35
N GLY A 245 0.27 20.06 -13.17
CA GLY A 245 -0.73 19.11 -12.67
C GLY A 245 -2.10 19.74 -12.38
N ASN A 246 -2.17 21.05 -12.17
CA ASN A 246 -3.43 21.80 -12.06
C ASN A 246 -4.03 22.24 -13.42
N GLU A 247 -3.37 21.93 -14.54
CA GLU A 247 -3.76 22.30 -15.91
C GLU A 247 -4.13 21.09 -16.78
N THR A 248 -4.04 19.86 -16.25
CA THR A 248 -4.37 18.61 -16.94
C THR A 248 -5.14 17.65 -16.05
N SER A 249 -6.01 16.83 -16.64
CA SER A 249 -6.61 15.64 -16.02
C SER A 249 -5.94 14.33 -16.45
N ALA A 250 -5.08 14.37 -17.48
CA ALA A 250 -4.37 13.21 -18.00
C ALA A 250 -3.12 12.89 -17.15
N ILE A 251 -2.82 11.59 -17.02
CA ILE A 251 -1.61 11.12 -16.33
C ILE A 251 -0.41 11.36 -17.26
N GLN A 252 0.68 11.93 -16.73
CA GLN A 252 1.96 12.03 -17.44
C GLN A 252 2.89 10.91 -16.99
N ARG A 253 3.65 10.32 -17.92
CA ARG A 253 4.49 9.15 -17.64
C ARG A 253 5.94 9.40 -18.06
N LEU A 254 6.86 9.22 -17.12
CA LEU A 254 8.30 9.30 -17.33
C LEU A 254 8.93 7.94 -17.06
N ASP A 255 9.69 7.39 -18.02
CA ASP A 255 10.55 6.24 -17.74
C ASP A 255 11.66 6.70 -16.79
N THR A 256 11.95 5.90 -15.76
CA THR A 256 13.07 6.09 -14.83
C THR A 256 14.10 4.97 -15.01
N HIS A 257 15.38 5.31 -14.90
CA HIS A 257 16.48 4.35 -14.91
C HIS A 257 17.58 4.81 -13.95
N VAL A 258 18.03 3.92 -13.05
CA VAL A 258 19.11 4.23 -12.09
C VAL A 258 20.47 3.88 -12.69
N GLU A 259 21.40 4.83 -12.71
CA GLU A 259 22.72 4.71 -13.34
C GLU A 259 23.47 3.46 -12.86
N GLY A 260 23.80 2.56 -13.80
CA GLY A 260 24.53 1.32 -13.52
C GLY A 260 23.69 0.18 -12.93
N ALA A 261 22.39 0.37 -12.67
CA ALA A 261 21.51 -0.72 -12.24
C ALA A 261 21.22 -1.66 -13.42
N SER A 262 21.62 -2.93 -13.30
CA SER A 262 21.38 -3.95 -14.34
C SER A 262 19.90 -4.36 -14.47
N ILE A 263 19.15 -4.15 -13.38
CA ILE A 263 17.71 -4.32 -13.22
C ILE A 263 17.23 -3.20 -12.29
N GLY A 264 16.10 -2.56 -12.61
CA GLY A 264 15.62 -1.37 -11.89
C GLY A 264 15.06 -0.23 -12.75
N ASN A 265 14.56 -0.52 -13.95
CA ASN A 265 13.75 0.44 -14.71
C ASN A 265 12.33 0.46 -14.13
N SER A 266 11.72 1.65 -14.02
CA SER A 266 10.32 1.81 -13.59
C SER A 266 9.67 2.98 -14.32
N THR A 267 8.35 3.14 -14.27
CA THR A 267 7.67 4.36 -14.74
C THR A 267 7.24 5.24 -13.58
N ALA A 268 7.61 6.53 -13.59
CA ALA A 268 7.01 7.54 -12.73
C ALA A 268 5.66 8.02 -13.31
N TYR A 269 4.61 7.95 -12.49
CA TYR A 269 3.25 8.37 -12.83
C TYR A 269 2.96 9.73 -12.18
N LEU A 270 2.88 10.77 -13.00
CA LEU A 270 2.57 12.14 -12.59
C LEU A 270 1.05 12.31 -12.58
N VAL A 271 0.47 12.26 -11.39
CA VAL A 271 -0.97 12.16 -11.16
C VAL A 271 -1.55 13.53 -10.80
N PRO A 272 -2.53 14.06 -11.56
CA PRO A 272 -3.16 15.35 -11.25
C PRO A 272 -3.86 15.38 -9.87
N PRO A 273 -4.05 16.56 -9.25
CA PRO A 273 -4.70 16.68 -7.95
C PRO A 273 -6.15 16.15 -7.88
N THR A 274 -6.84 16.05 -9.01
CA THR A 274 -8.25 15.63 -9.09
C THR A 274 -8.44 14.49 -10.08
N GLY A 275 -9.34 13.58 -9.73
CA GLY A 275 -9.73 12.41 -10.52
C GLY A 275 -9.82 11.16 -9.66
N LEU A 276 -10.00 9.99 -10.29
CA LEU A 276 -10.14 8.71 -9.60
C LEU A 276 -8.79 7.97 -9.47
N THR A 277 -8.53 7.33 -8.34
CA THR A 277 -7.41 6.39 -8.17
C THR A 277 -7.94 5.06 -7.69
N ILE A 278 -7.64 3.98 -8.41
CA ILE A 278 -7.96 2.62 -8.00
C ILE A 278 -6.75 2.09 -7.24
N ILE A 279 -6.89 1.89 -5.93
CA ILE A 279 -5.91 1.19 -5.09
C ILE A 279 -6.33 -0.26 -5.00
N SER A 280 -5.44 -1.16 -5.40
CA SER A 280 -5.68 -2.59 -5.42
C SER A 280 -4.66 -3.34 -4.58
N ASP A 281 -5.13 -4.27 -3.75
CA ASP A 281 -4.33 -5.43 -3.37
C ASP A 281 -4.10 -6.33 -4.59
N ILE A 282 -3.29 -7.38 -4.43
CA ILE A 282 -2.83 -8.26 -5.50
C ILE A 282 -3.16 -9.73 -5.21
N ASP A 283 -2.84 -10.20 -4.00
CA ASP A 283 -3.05 -11.59 -3.59
C ASP A 283 -4.54 -11.89 -3.39
N ASP A 284 -5.02 -13.02 -3.92
CA ASP A 284 -6.41 -13.49 -3.94
C ASP A 284 -7.50 -12.55 -4.51
N ILE A 285 -7.13 -11.34 -4.93
CA ILE A 285 -7.97 -10.40 -5.69
C ILE A 285 -7.55 -10.23 -7.16
N LEU A 286 -6.26 -10.09 -7.48
CA LEU A 286 -5.75 -9.95 -8.86
C LEU A 286 -5.04 -11.21 -9.35
N ARG A 287 -4.49 -12.02 -8.44
CA ARG A 287 -3.96 -13.36 -8.71
C ARG A 287 -4.52 -14.37 -7.73
N VAL A 288 -4.63 -15.62 -8.15
CA VAL A 288 -4.93 -16.74 -7.25
C VAL A 288 -3.69 -17.04 -6.40
N THR A 289 -3.83 -16.96 -5.08
CA THR A 289 -2.75 -17.23 -4.13
C THR A 289 -3.16 -18.31 -3.13
N LYS A 290 -4.35 -18.20 -2.57
CA LYS A 290 -4.90 -19.02 -1.49
C LYS A 290 -4.12 -18.86 -0.19
N ILE A 291 -3.99 -17.63 0.32
CA ILE A 291 -3.30 -17.37 1.60
C ILE A 291 -3.93 -18.17 2.75
N TYR A 292 -5.26 -18.35 2.69
CA TYR A 292 -6.08 -19.19 3.58
C TYR A 292 -5.83 -20.72 3.45
N GLN A 293 -5.05 -21.18 2.47
CA GLN A 293 -4.56 -22.58 2.36
C GLN A 293 -3.02 -22.59 2.34
N PRO A 294 -2.32 -22.54 3.49
CA PRO A 294 -0.88 -22.23 3.57
C PRO A 294 0.04 -23.00 2.62
N GLU A 295 -0.14 -24.31 2.44
CA GLU A 295 0.64 -25.13 1.51
C GLU A 295 0.46 -24.68 0.03
N GLN A 296 -0.78 -24.40 -0.36
CA GLN A 296 -1.09 -23.91 -1.70
C GLN A 296 -0.66 -22.44 -1.86
N GLY A 297 -0.79 -21.62 -0.81
CA GLY A 297 -0.24 -20.26 -0.74
C GLY A 297 1.26 -20.21 -0.99
N LEU A 298 2.03 -21.07 -0.32
CA LEU A 298 3.46 -21.21 -0.52
C LEU A 298 3.78 -21.63 -1.96
N LEU A 299 3.14 -22.68 -2.48
CA LEU A 299 3.39 -23.14 -3.85
C LEU A 299 2.96 -22.11 -4.90
N ASN A 300 1.88 -21.35 -4.69
CA ASN A 300 1.40 -20.32 -5.61
C ASN A 300 2.29 -19.06 -5.59
N SER A 301 2.87 -18.69 -4.45
CA SER A 301 3.78 -17.54 -4.36
C SER A 301 5.24 -17.86 -4.75
N PHE A 302 5.75 -19.03 -4.37
CA PHE A 302 7.17 -19.37 -4.58
C PHE A 302 7.44 -20.17 -5.86
N ALA A 303 6.56 -21.11 -6.22
CA ALA A 303 6.85 -22.12 -7.24
C ALA A 303 6.05 -21.99 -8.54
N ARG A 304 4.76 -21.65 -8.47
CA ARG A 304 3.85 -21.75 -9.63
C ARG A 304 3.69 -20.39 -10.34
N PRO A 305 3.55 -20.36 -11.68
CA PRO A 305 3.29 -19.12 -12.41
C PRO A 305 2.03 -18.40 -11.89
N PHE A 306 2.16 -17.11 -11.63
CA PHE A 306 1.05 -16.30 -11.12
C PHE A 306 -0.10 -16.28 -12.15
N THR A 307 -1.30 -16.59 -11.68
CA THR A 307 -2.49 -16.75 -12.52
C THR A 307 -3.54 -15.75 -12.10
N ALA A 308 -4.08 -14.97 -13.03
CA ALA A 308 -5.10 -13.96 -12.73
C ALA A 308 -6.36 -14.59 -12.15
N TRP A 309 -6.99 -13.90 -11.18
CA TRP A 309 -8.28 -14.34 -10.67
C TRP A 309 -9.40 -13.91 -11.65
N GLU A 310 -10.09 -14.92 -12.19
CA GLU A 310 -11.16 -14.80 -13.20
C GLU A 310 -10.86 -13.80 -14.33
N LYS A 311 -11.74 -12.79 -14.52
CA LYS A 311 -11.70 -11.78 -15.58
C LYS A 311 -11.29 -10.40 -15.04
N MET A 312 -10.65 -10.32 -13.88
CA MET A 312 -10.14 -9.05 -13.35
C MET A 312 -9.27 -8.24 -14.35
N PRO A 313 -8.43 -8.87 -15.21
CA PRO A 313 -7.77 -8.17 -16.32
C PRO A 313 -8.73 -7.45 -17.28
N GLU A 314 -9.91 -8.02 -17.55
CA GLU A 314 -10.93 -7.41 -18.40
C GLU A 314 -11.64 -6.25 -17.68
N ILE A 315 -11.89 -6.38 -16.38
CA ILE A 315 -12.48 -5.33 -15.54
C ILE A 315 -11.56 -4.11 -15.46
N TYR A 316 -10.28 -4.31 -15.13
CA TYR A 316 -9.31 -3.22 -14.98
C TYR A 316 -8.96 -2.57 -16.31
N ARG A 317 -8.89 -3.36 -17.40
CA ARG A 317 -8.79 -2.81 -18.77
C ARG A 317 -10.01 -1.95 -19.11
N ASN A 318 -11.22 -2.43 -18.82
CA ASN A 318 -12.45 -1.66 -19.05
C ASN A 318 -12.42 -0.33 -18.29
N TRP A 319 -12.14 -0.34 -16.98
CA TRP A 319 -12.01 0.88 -16.17
C TRP A 319 -10.93 1.83 -16.71
N SER A 320 -9.76 1.33 -17.11
CA SER A 320 -8.71 2.14 -17.76
C SER A 320 -9.17 2.79 -19.08
N THR A 321 -10.01 2.12 -19.86
CA THR A 321 -10.52 2.67 -21.13
C THR A 321 -11.74 3.59 -20.97
N SER A 322 -12.56 3.41 -19.94
CA SER A 322 -13.81 4.15 -19.75
C SER A 322 -13.74 5.34 -18.79
N LEU A 323 -12.69 5.41 -17.95
CA LEU A 323 -12.52 6.44 -16.92
C LEU A 323 -11.23 7.25 -17.20
N PRO A 324 -11.28 8.30 -18.05
CA PRO A 324 -10.09 8.88 -18.71
C PRO A 324 -9.18 9.73 -17.82
N ASP A 325 -9.49 9.89 -16.54
CA ASP A 325 -8.68 10.57 -15.53
C ASP A 325 -8.16 9.62 -14.43
N THR A 326 -8.33 8.30 -14.63
CA THR A 326 -8.06 7.27 -13.62
C THR A 326 -6.58 6.90 -13.55
N HIS A 327 -6.06 6.86 -12.32
CA HIS A 327 -4.76 6.30 -11.98
C HIS A 327 -4.92 4.92 -11.34
N PHE A 328 -3.98 4.01 -11.59
CA PHE A 328 -3.92 2.70 -10.93
C PHE A 328 -2.77 2.69 -9.93
N HIS A 329 -3.03 2.15 -8.74
CA HIS A 329 -2.03 1.96 -7.70
C HIS A 329 -2.14 0.55 -7.12
N TYR A 330 -1.04 -0.18 -7.12
CA TYR A 330 -0.98 -1.55 -6.60
C TYR A 330 -0.23 -1.52 -5.26
N LEU A 331 -0.82 -2.12 -4.23
CA LEU A 331 -0.28 -2.11 -2.87
C LEU A 331 -0.26 -3.55 -2.34
N THR A 332 0.91 -4.04 -1.95
CA THR A 332 1.03 -5.35 -1.30
C THR A 332 1.84 -5.26 -0.01
N THR A 333 1.53 -6.12 0.97
CA THR A 333 2.34 -6.31 2.19
C THR A 333 3.53 -7.26 1.97
N THR A 334 3.72 -7.72 0.73
CA THR A 334 4.90 -8.47 0.27
C THR A 334 6.17 -7.62 0.38
N PRO A 335 7.31 -8.17 0.85
CA PRO A 335 8.58 -7.45 1.02
C PRO A 335 9.16 -6.98 -0.32
N GLU A 336 9.72 -5.78 -0.36
CA GLU A 336 10.24 -5.17 -1.59
C GLU A 336 11.27 -6.03 -2.35
N GLN A 337 12.07 -6.89 -1.68
CA GLN A 337 13.07 -7.67 -2.41
C GLN A 337 12.45 -8.65 -3.43
N VAL A 338 11.25 -9.15 -3.16
CA VAL A 338 10.57 -10.24 -3.90
C VAL A 338 9.38 -9.77 -4.74
N THR A 339 9.22 -8.46 -4.94
CA THR A 339 8.07 -7.90 -5.68
C THR A 339 8.28 -7.78 -7.19
N ARG A 340 9.43 -8.19 -7.76
CA ARG A 340 9.64 -8.12 -9.23
C ARG A 340 8.72 -9.06 -9.99
N ASN A 341 8.56 -10.30 -9.53
CA ASN A 341 7.58 -11.24 -10.09
C ASN A 341 6.13 -10.72 -9.96
N TYR A 342 5.83 -9.99 -8.87
CA TYR A 342 4.53 -9.31 -8.70
C TYR A 342 4.36 -8.18 -9.75
N MET A 343 5.35 -7.31 -9.92
CA MET A 343 5.33 -6.23 -10.92
C MET A 343 5.27 -6.77 -12.37
N GLU A 344 6.06 -7.81 -12.70
CA GLU A 344 6.03 -8.48 -14.01
C GLU A 344 4.64 -9.05 -14.32
N PHE A 345 4.05 -9.79 -13.37
CA PHE A 345 2.69 -10.30 -13.50
C PHE A 345 1.65 -9.18 -13.64
N ILE A 346 1.73 -8.14 -12.81
CA ILE A 346 0.80 -7.01 -12.85
C ILE A 346 0.89 -6.29 -14.19
N TYR A 347 2.06 -5.82 -14.62
CA TYR A 347 2.19 -5.06 -15.87
C TYR A 347 2.01 -5.90 -17.15
N THR A 348 2.06 -7.23 -17.05
CA THR A 348 1.66 -8.14 -18.14
C THR A 348 0.13 -8.24 -18.31
N ASN A 349 -0.63 -8.20 -17.21
CA ASN A 349 -2.07 -8.53 -17.21
C ASN A 349 -2.99 -7.33 -16.94
N TYR A 350 -2.48 -6.29 -16.30
CA TYR A 350 -3.24 -5.16 -15.74
C TYR A 350 -2.68 -3.81 -16.22
N PRO A 351 -3.44 -2.71 -16.05
CA PRO A 351 -2.94 -1.37 -16.31
C PRO A 351 -1.65 -1.05 -15.55
N GLY A 352 -0.66 -0.51 -16.25
CA GLY A 352 0.43 0.26 -15.67
C GLY A 352 -0.08 1.26 -14.62
N GLY A 353 0.67 1.41 -13.54
CA GLY A 353 0.30 2.19 -12.37
C GLY A 353 1.43 2.19 -11.35
N SER A 354 1.37 3.10 -10.38
CA SER A 354 2.40 3.18 -9.33
C SER A 354 2.28 2.02 -8.35
N PHE A 355 3.36 1.61 -7.72
CA PHE A 355 3.38 0.46 -6.81
C PHE A 355 3.80 0.87 -5.39
N ASP A 356 3.23 0.23 -4.37
CA ASP A 356 3.74 0.25 -3.01
C ASP A 356 3.89 -1.19 -2.50
N THR A 357 4.92 -1.42 -1.71
CA THR A 357 5.33 -2.74 -1.21
C THR A 357 5.79 -2.58 0.24
N ARG A 358 5.96 -3.67 1.00
CA ARG A 358 6.48 -3.56 2.38
C ARG A 358 7.98 -3.20 2.35
N PRO A 359 8.39 -2.02 2.86
CA PRO A 359 9.80 -1.66 3.00
C PRO A 359 10.50 -2.55 4.04
N LEU A 360 11.82 -2.48 4.11
CA LEU A 360 12.62 -3.19 5.11
C LEU A 360 12.97 -2.30 6.31
N ASN A 361 12.89 -0.98 6.15
CA ASN A 361 13.11 0.01 7.20
C ASN A 361 12.04 -0.06 8.30
N PHE A 362 12.38 -0.71 9.41
CA PHE A 362 11.52 -0.83 10.60
C PHE A 362 11.68 0.34 11.60
N SER A 363 12.30 1.46 11.19
CA SER A 363 12.51 2.63 12.08
C SER A 363 11.21 3.33 12.47
N ASP A 364 10.14 3.17 11.68
CA ASP A 364 8.80 3.62 12.03
C ASP A 364 7.97 2.46 12.61
N VAL A 365 7.52 2.63 13.85
CA VAL A 365 6.73 1.63 14.57
C VAL A 365 5.34 1.44 13.93
N SER A 366 4.76 2.48 13.33
CA SER A 366 3.48 2.39 12.61
C SER A 366 3.62 1.61 11.30
N ALA A 367 4.69 1.86 10.53
CA ALA A 367 5.04 1.07 9.36
C ALA A 367 5.36 -0.39 9.73
N THR A 368 5.92 -0.63 10.92
CA THR A 368 6.22 -1.99 11.41
C THR A 368 4.97 -2.76 11.88
N LEU A 369 4.00 -2.08 12.50
CA LEU A 369 2.80 -2.72 13.08
C LEU A 369 1.57 -2.75 12.15
N SER A 370 1.45 -1.81 11.21
CA SER A 370 0.29 -1.71 10.30
C SER A 370 0.69 -1.11 8.95
N ILE A 371 1.64 -1.76 8.26
CA ILE A 371 2.23 -1.24 7.02
C ILE A 371 1.20 -0.82 5.97
N ARG A 372 0.12 -1.60 5.81
CA ARG A 372 -0.94 -1.31 4.84
C ARG A 372 -1.60 0.04 5.11
N MET A 373 -1.99 0.30 6.36
CA MET A 373 -2.54 1.61 6.76
C MET A 373 -1.54 2.74 6.56
N PHE A 374 -0.27 2.57 6.94
CA PHE A 374 0.77 3.59 6.77
C PHE A 374 0.94 4.02 5.29
N LEU A 375 0.99 3.05 4.37
CA LEU A 375 1.09 3.30 2.93
C LEU A 375 -0.19 3.94 2.37
N LEU A 376 -1.37 3.48 2.82
CA LEU A 376 -2.67 4.07 2.43
C LEU A 376 -2.82 5.52 2.91
N GLN A 377 -2.46 5.83 4.16
CA GLN A 377 -2.48 7.19 4.69
C GLN A 377 -1.56 8.10 3.86
N LYS A 378 -0.33 7.66 3.58
CA LYS A 378 0.64 8.41 2.76
C LYS A 378 0.06 8.79 1.39
N ILE A 379 -0.59 7.87 0.66
CA ILE A 379 -1.17 8.21 -0.65
C ILE A 379 -2.46 9.05 -0.55
N PHE A 380 -3.29 8.85 0.48
CA PHE A 380 -4.49 9.69 0.73
C PHE A 380 -4.11 11.15 1.06
N GLU A 381 -3.08 11.35 1.87
CA GLU A 381 -2.53 12.66 2.23
C GLU A 381 -1.76 13.31 1.08
N THR A 382 -1.10 12.51 0.23
CA THR A 382 -0.44 13.00 -1.00
C THR A 382 -1.46 13.60 -1.98
N PHE A 383 -2.67 13.03 -2.06
CA PHE A 383 -3.71 13.39 -3.04
C PHE A 383 -5.04 13.78 -2.37
N PRO A 384 -5.10 14.87 -1.57
CA PRO A 384 -6.25 15.23 -0.73
C PRO A 384 -7.51 15.64 -1.50
N LYS A 385 -7.42 15.74 -2.84
CA LYS A 385 -8.52 16.11 -3.75
C LYS A 385 -8.91 15.00 -4.74
N ARG A 386 -8.20 13.85 -4.76
CA ARG A 386 -8.59 12.68 -5.57
C ARG A 386 -9.64 11.84 -4.85
N LYS A 387 -10.35 11.04 -5.64
CA LYS A 387 -11.28 10.00 -5.17
C LYS A 387 -10.57 8.65 -5.21
N PHE A 388 -10.82 7.79 -4.22
CA PHE A 388 -10.20 6.47 -4.13
C PHE A 388 -11.24 5.35 -4.22
N VAL A 389 -10.98 4.39 -5.10
CA VAL A 389 -11.63 3.07 -5.12
C VAL A 389 -10.66 2.09 -4.48
N LEU A 390 -11.07 1.42 -3.41
CA LEU A 390 -10.25 0.42 -2.72
C LEU A 390 -10.72 -0.98 -3.13
N VAL A 391 -9.80 -1.84 -3.57
CA VAL A 391 -10.12 -3.19 -4.10
C VAL A 391 -9.22 -4.24 -3.45
N ALA A 392 -9.84 -5.22 -2.78
CA ALA A 392 -9.15 -6.32 -2.09
C ALA A 392 -10.12 -7.49 -1.87
N ASP A 393 -9.84 -8.38 -0.92
CA ASP A 393 -10.64 -9.54 -0.56
C ASP A 393 -10.87 -9.67 0.97
N THR A 394 -11.64 -10.68 1.38
CA THR A 394 -12.00 -10.92 2.79
C THR A 394 -10.99 -11.72 3.62
N SER A 395 -10.03 -12.41 2.99
CA SER A 395 -9.04 -13.22 3.73
C SER A 395 -7.92 -12.38 4.35
N ASN A 396 -7.78 -11.11 3.92
CA ASN A 396 -6.91 -10.11 4.53
C ASN A 396 -7.60 -9.35 5.67
N SER A 397 -7.26 -9.69 6.92
CA SER A 397 -7.85 -9.05 8.12
C SER A 397 -7.42 -7.60 8.35
N ASP A 398 -6.27 -7.19 7.81
CA ASP A 398 -5.83 -5.79 7.80
C ASP A 398 -6.70 -4.93 6.88
N VAL A 399 -7.00 -5.40 5.66
CA VAL A 399 -7.98 -4.79 4.74
C VAL A 399 -9.33 -4.58 5.40
N MET A 400 -9.86 -5.64 6.05
CA MET A 400 -11.18 -5.64 6.69
C MET A 400 -11.31 -4.60 7.81
N ARG A 401 -10.21 -4.22 8.45
CA ARG A 401 -10.10 -3.16 9.47
C ARG A 401 -9.82 -1.78 8.83
N ASP A 402 -8.86 -1.72 7.92
CA ASP A 402 -8.26 -0.46 7.46
C ASP A 402 -9.12 0.25 6.41
N TYR A 403 -9.75 -0.49 5.48
CA TYR A 403 -10.59 0.11 4.43
C TYR A 403 -11.84 0.81 4.98
N PRO A 404 -12.66 0.22 5.88
CA PRO A 404 -13.78 0.95 6.49
C PRO A 404 -13.32 2.10 7.40
N LYS A 405 -12.14 1.98 8.04
CA LYS A 405 -11.54 3.09 8.79
C LYS A 405 -11.20 4.26 7.86
N LEU A 406 -10.57 4.05 6.71
CA LEU A 406 -10.31 5.09 5.71
C LEU A 406 -11.60 5.73 5.18
N ALA A 407 -12.69 4.96 5.04
CA ALA A 407 -13.99 5.52 4.66
C ALA A 407 -14.64 6.39 5.75
N THR A 408 -14.19 6.28 7.00
CA THR A 408 -14.63 7.06 8.16
C THR A 408 -13.72 8.28 8.39
N ASP A 409 -12.40 8.11 8.28
CA ASP A 409 -11.39 9.17 8.43
C ASP A 409 -11.38 10.12 7.22
N PHE A 410 -11.49 9.58 6.00
CA PHE A 410 -11.45 10.32 4.73
C PHE A 410 -12.77 10.15 3.94
N PRO A 411 -13.95 10.51 4.51
CA PRO A 411 -15.26 10.18 3.96
C PRO A 411 -15.58 10.89 2.64
N ASN A 412 -14.83 11.96 2.33
CA ASN A 412 -14.93 12.69 1.07
C ASN A 412 -13.98 12.16 -0.03
N GLN A 413 -12.98 11.33 0.31
CA GLN A 413 -12.03 10.76 -0.64
C GLN A 413 -12.37 9.31 -0.99
N VAL A 414 -12.76 8.46 -0.03
CA VAL A 414 -13.19 7.08 -0.35
C VAL A 414 -14.50 7.12 -1.14
N GLN A 415 -14.42 6.67 -2.39
CA GLN A 415 -15.53 6.60 -3.34
C GLN A 415 -16.23 5.24 -3.26
N CYS A 416 -15.45 4.16 -3.41
CA CYS A 416 -15.91 2.77 -3.38
C CYS A 416 -14.96 1.87 -2.57
N ILE A 417 -15.52 0.81 -1.97
CA ILE A 417 -14.78 -0.33 -1.41
C ILE A 417 -15.33 -1.61 -2.03
N PHE A 418 -14.49 -2.34 -2.76
CA PHE A 418 -14.82 -3.64 -3.35
C PHE A 418 -14.04 -4.74 -2.65
N LEU A 419 -14.75 -5.71 -2.08
CA LEU A 419 -14.15 -6.84 -1.37
C LEU A 419 -14.62 -8.15 -1.98
N ARG A 420 -13.69 -8.92 -2.56
CA ARG A 420 -13.97 -10.28 -2.99
C ARG A 420 -14.24 -11.15 -1.75
N ASN A 421 -15.40 -11.76 -1.66
CA ASN A 421 -15.72 -12.68 -0.57
C ASN A 421 -15.12 -14.07 -0.86
N THR A 422 -13.88 -14.28 -0.43
CA THR A 422 -13.16 -15.56 -0.49
C THR A 422 -13.92 -16.67 0.23
N SER A 423 -14.44 -16.42 1.43
CA SER A 423 -15.15 -17.41 2.24
C SER A 423 -16.41 -18.00 1.57
N ALA A 424 -17.03 -17.23 0.66
CA ALA A 424 -18.20 -17.62 -0.11
C ALA A 424 -17.88 -18.22 -1.50
N THR A 425 -16.66 -18.04 -2.00
CA THR A 425 -16.26 -18.40 -3.39
C THR A 425 -15.22 -19.52 -3.44
N ASP A 426 -14.33 -19.59 -2.46
CA ASP A 426 -13.32 -20.63 -2.28
C ASP A 426 -13.70 -21.52 -1.08
N PRO A 427 -14.20 -22.76 -1.30
CA PRO A 427 -14.56 -23.67 -0.20
C PRO A 427 -13.41 -24.03 0.75
N GLY A 428 -12.16 -23.77 0.36
CA GLY A 428 -10.97 -23.92 1.19
C GLY A 428 -10.71 -22.77 2.16
N ASP A 429 -11.35 -21.59 1.99
CA ASP A 429 -11.22 -20.48 2.94
C ASP A 429 -12.10 -20.71 4.16
N LYS A 430 -11.50 -20.60 5.35
CA LYS A 430 -12.13 -20.76 6.67
C LYS A 430 -11.64 -19.69 7.65
N LEU A 431 -11.07 -18.60 7.16
CA LEU A 431 -10.65 -17.48 8.00
C LEU A 431 -11.89 -16.70 8.46
N PRO A 432 -11.99 -16.38 9.77
CA PRO A 432 -13.01 -15.47 10.24
C PRO A 432 -12.61 -14.02 9.93
N TYR A 433 -13.57 -13.22 9.48
CA TYR A 433 -13.37 -11.81 9.13
C TYR A 433 -14.42 -10.94 9.82
N ASP A 434 -14.01 -9.78 10.36
CA ASP A 434 -14.92 -8.87 11.06
C ASP A 434 -15.51 -7.81 10.12
N THR A 435 -16.83 -7.67 10.13
CA THR A 435 -17.57 -6.67 9.34
C THR A 435 -18.04 -5.48 10.17
N SER A 436 -17.69 -5.40 11.47
CA SER A 436 -18.10 -4.33 12.39
C SER A 436 -17.74 -2.93 11.88
N GLY A 437 -16.58 -2.75 11.25
CA GLY A 437 -16.13 -1.46 10.69
C GLY A 437 -17.04 -0.91 9.60
N PHE A 438 -17.81 -1.75 8.89
CA PHE A 438 -18.75 -1.30 7.85
C PHE A 438 -20.05 -0.72 8.42
N LYS A 439 -20.26 -0.80 9.73
CA LYS A 439 -21.47 -0.35 10.42
C LYS A 439 -21.63 1.17 10.35
N GLY A 440 -22.66 1.62 9.62
CA GLY A 440 -22.93 3.05 9.41
C GLY A 440 -22.33 3.62 8.12
N ILE A 441 -21.46 2.88 7.43
CA ILE A 441 -21.08 3.21 6.05
C ILE A 441 -22.30 2.97 5.16
N LYS A 442 -22.59 3.91 4.24
CA LYS A 442 -23.68 3.76 3.26
C LYS A 442 -23.39 2.58 2.33
N GLN A 443 -24.35 1.66 2.18
CA GLN A 443 -24.23 0.48 1.31
C GLN A 443 -23.80 0.84 -0.14
N SER A 444 -24.23 2.00 -0.67
CA SER A 444 -23.83 2.43 -2.02
C SER A 444 -22.33 2.64 -2.19
N LYS A 445 -21.56 2.79 -1.10
CA LYS A 445 -20.09 2.92 -1.12
C LYS A 445 -19.34 1.59 -1.10
N TYR A 446 -19.97 0.45 -0.85
CA TYR A 446 -19.25 -0.82 -0.76
C TYR A 446 -20.01 -2.01 -1.30
N MET A 447 -19.25 -3.03 -1.73
CA MET A 447 -19.80 -4.31 -2.11
C MET A 447 -18.82 -5.44 -1.81
N PHE A 448 -19.29 -6.37 -0.99
CA PHE A 448 -18.77 -7.72 -0.90
C PHE A 448 -19.29 -8.48 -2.13
N PHE A 449 -18.41 -8.92 -3.01
CA PHE A 449 -18.75 -9.50 -4.31
C PHE A 449 -18.19 -10.91 -4.47
N LEU A 450 -18.75 -11.69 -5.40
CA LEU A 450 -18.46 -13.11 -5.55
C LEU A 450 -17.63 -13.38 -6.81
N ASN A 451 -18.01 -12.79 -7.93
CA ASN A 451 -17.38 -13.01 -9.23
C ASN A 451 -16.88 -11.67 -9.79
N SER A 452 -15.82 -11.69 -10.58
CA SER A 452 -15.31 -10.51 -11.31
C SER A 452 -16.38 -9.83 -12.18
N ALA A 453 -17.37 -10.60 -12.66
CA ALA A 453 -18.54 -10.09 -13.39
C ALA A 453 -19.45 -9.15 -12.57
N ASP A 454 -19.46 -9.28 -11.23
CA ASP A 454 -20.31 -8.47 -10.34
C ASP A 454 -19.90 -6.98 -10.34
N LEU A 455 -18.64 -6.70 -10.70
CA LEU A 455 -18.05 -5.36 -10.84
C LEU A 455 -18.41 -4.66 -12.15
N THR A 456 -19.13 -5.33 -13.06
CA THR A 456 -19.54 -4.75 -14.36
C THR A 456 -20.74 -3.80 -14.20
N ASN A 457 -20.85 -2.82 -15.11
CA ASN A 457 -21.97 -1.88 -15.21
C ASN A 457 -22.18 -0.97 -13.97
N LEU A 458 -21.19 -0.84 -13.09
CA LEU A 458 -21.20 0.06 -11.94
C LEU A 458 -20.73 1.47 -12.32
N ASP A 459 -21.47 2.50 -11.91
CA ASP A 459 -21.02 3.90 -11.98
C ASP A 459 -20.15 4.23 -10.75
N ILE A 460 -18.91 3.74 -10.78
CA ILE A 460 -17.95 3.94 -9.68
C ILE A 460 -17.49 5.40 -9.59
N ALA A 461 -17.52 6.15 -10.70
CA ALA A 461 -17.19 7.57 -10.75
C ALA A 461 -18.16 8.41 -9.91
N ASN A 462 -19.48 8.16 -10.01
CA ASN A 462 -20.51 8.80 -9.20
C ASN A 462 -20.86 8.02 -7.91
N GLY A 463 -20.07 7.01 -7.55
CA GLY A 463 -20.18 6.32 -6.25
C GLY A 463 -21.39 5.39 -6.12
N GLN A 464 -21.82 4.79 -7.23
CA GLN A 464 -22.79 3.69 -7.25
C GLN A 464 -22.03 2.35 -7.23
N CYS A 465 -21.39 2.08 -6.11
CA CYS A 465 -20.45 0.98 -5.91
C CYS A 465 -21.12 -0.34 -5.48
N TYR A 466 -22.43 -0.50 -5.70
CA TYR A 466 -23.20 -1.64 -5.19
C TYR A 466 -24.17 -2.18 -6.25
N ASN A 467 -23.90 -3.40 -6.70
CA ASN A 467 -24.82 -4.17 -7.53
C ASN A 467 -25.91 -4.81 -6.65
N GLN A 468 -27.14 -4.30 -6.75
CA GLN A 468 -28.25 -4.69 -5.87
C GLN A 468 -28.69 -6.16 -6.02
N SER A 469 -28.21 -6.89 -7.05
CA SER A 469 -28.45 -8.33 -7.16
C SER A 469 -27.56 -9.19 -6.27
N ILE A 470 -26.51 -8.62 -5.66
CA ILE A 470 -25.49 -9.35 -4.88
C ILE A 470 -25.77 -9.22 -3.37
N PRO A 471 -26.37 -10.24 -2.71
CA PRO A 471 -26.78 -10.13 -1.31
C PRO A 471 -25.58 -10.04 -0.37
N GLN A 472 -25.54 -8.97 0.42
CA GLN A 472 -24.39 -8.64 1.28
C GLN A 472 -24.39 -9.39 2.62
N ASN A 473 -25.58 -9.64 3.18
CA ASN A 473 -25.81 -10.45 4.39
C ASN A 473 -24.92 -10.13 5.61
N LEU A 474 -24.51 -8.87 5.77
CA LEU A 474 -23.59 -8.48 6.84
C LEU A 474 -24.22 -8.58 8.23
N THR A 475 -23.46 -9.10 9.18
CA THR A 475 -23.84 -9.17 10.61
C THR A 475 -23.41 -7.92 11.38
N PHE A 476 -22.44 -7.16 10.83
CA PHE A 476 -21.65 -6.11 11.50
C PHE A 476 -20.88 -6.63 12.72
N GLY A 477 -20.24 -7.78 12.53
CA GLY A 477 -19.37 -8.50 13.46
C GLY A 477 -18.61 -9.60 12.73
N TYR A 478 -18.02 -10.55 13.47
CA TYR A 478 -17.33 -11.68 12.87
C TYR A 478 -18.23 -12.58 12.01
N GLN A 479 -17.74 -12.89 10.81
CA GLN A 479 -18.29 -13.80 9.81
C GLN A 479 -17.23 -14.83 9.42
N GLY A 480 -17.59 -15.86 8.64
CA GLY A 480 -16.67 -16.92 8.20
C GLY A 480 -16.28 -17.95 9.29
N LEU A 481 -16.82 -17.82 10.50
CA LEU A 481 -16.52 -18.70 11.63
C LEU A 481 -16.90 -20.18 11.36
N PRO A 482 -16.12 -21.15 11.88
CA PRO A 482 -16.45 -22.57 11.82
C PRO A 482 -17.88 -22.92 12.25
N LEU A 483 -18.45 -23.94 11.61
CA LEU A 483 -19.81 -24.45 11.83
C LEU A 483 -20.95 -23.43 11.63
N GLY A 484 -20.68 -22.26 11.03
CA GLY A 484 -21.70 -21.23 10.83
C GLY A 484 -22.05 -20.45 12.10
N LEU A 485 -21.19 -20.51 13.13
CA LEU A 485 -21.32 -19.64 14.31
C LEU A 485 -21.25 -18.16 13.86
N GLY A 486 -21.95 -17.27 14.57
CA GLY A 486 -22.03 -15.84 14.21
C GLY A 486 -22.77 -15.52 12.90
N ALA A 487 -23.12 -16.49 12.05
CA ALA A 487 -23.72 -16.28 10.73
C ALA A 487 -25.21 -15.84 10.76
N THR A 488 -25.76 -15.48 11.93
CA THR A 488 -27.12 -14.95 12.09
C THR A 488 -27.17 -13.50 11.59
N PRO A 489 -27.74 -13.19 10.42
CA PRO A 489 -27.70 -11.83 9.89
C PRO A 489 -28.64 -10.96 10.71
N THR A 490 -28.18 -9.81 11.19
CA THR A 490 -29.12 -8.77 11.63
C THR A 490 -29.77 -8.22 10.36
N SER A 491 -31.07 -8.44 10.19
CA SER A 491 -31.78 -8.16 8.95
C SER A 491 -32.02 -6.66 8.74
N VAL A 492 -30.95 -5.91 8.45
CA VAL A 492 -30.99 -4.46 8.18
C VAL A 492 -31.50 -4.23 6.75
N ASN A 493 -32.80 -4.46 6.56
CA ASN A 493 -33.50 -4.19 5.31
C ASN A 493 -33.74 -2.67 5.18
N GLY A 494 -32.64 -1.92 5.04
CA GLY A 494 -32.53 -0.47 5.15
C GLY A 494 -33.08 0.30 3.96
N SER A 495 -34.35 0.04 3.58
CA SER A 495 -35.04 0.81 2.55
C SER A 495 -35.37 2.21 3.08
N ALA A 496 -34.48 3.16 2.81
CA ALA A 496 -34.57 4.54 3.28
C ALA A 496 -35.58 5.36 2.46
N ASN A 497 -36.87 5.02 2.58
CA ASN A 497 -37.99 5.82 2.10
C ASN A 497 -39.10 5.87 3.16
N HIS A 498 -39.23 7.02 3.84
CA HIS A 498 -40.28 7.23 4.83
C HIS A 498 -41.65 7.43 4.16
N THR A 499 -42.56 6.47 4.28
CA THR A 499 -44.03 6.71 4.42
C THR A 499 -44.79 5.41 4.67
N GLY A 500 -45.87 5.49 5.45
CA GLY A 500 -46.85 4.42 5.60
C GLY A 500 -46.56 3.43 6.72
N ALA A 501 -47.58 3.13 7.54
CA ALA A 501 -47.56 2.08 8.54
C ALA A 501 -48.48 0.93 8.10
N ALA A 502 -48.06 -0.32 8.35
CA ALA A 502 -48.90 -1.50 8.27
C ALA A 502 -48.42 -2.56 9.28
N SER A 503 -49.34 -3.29 9.89
CA SER A 503 -49.04 -4.42 10.78
C SER A 503 -49.11 -5.75 10.02
N GLY A 504 -48.32 -6.74 10.43
CA GLY A 504 -48.29 -8.07 9.82
C GLY A 504 -47.87 -9.14 10.83
N LEU A 505 -48.76 -10.11 11.07
CA LEU A 505 -48.67 -11.14 12.10
C LEU A 505 -47.34 -11.93 12.11
N VAL A 506 -46.82 -12.15 13.31
CA VAL A 506 -45.99 -13.33 13.60
C VAL A 506 -46.92 -14.53 13.82
N THR A 507 -46.70 -15.63 13.10
CA THR A 507 -47.16 -16.97 13.48
C THR A 507 -45.97 -17.81 13.94
N LYS A 508 -46.21 -18.75 14.86
CA LYS A 508 -45.17 -19.32 15.72
C LYS A 508 -45.48 -20.77 16.09
N ASP A 509 -44.97 -21.70 15.29
CA ASP A 509 -44.95 -23.12 15.62
C ASP A 509 -43.49 -23.59 15.80
N SER A 510 -43.04 -24.29 16.86
CA SER A 510 -43.65 -25.10 17.95
C SER A 510 -43.19 -26.58 17.97
N ALA A 511 -41.88 -26.82 17.75
CA ALA A 511 -41.20 -28.05 18.17
C ALA A 511 -39.79 -27.71 18.67
N GLY A 512 -39.24 -28.32 19.73
CA GLY A 512 -39.86 -29.19 20.74
C GLY A 512 -38.81 -29.49 21.81
N ALA A 513 -39.04 -29.13 23.08
CA ALA A 513 -37.98 -29.08 24.09
C ALA A 513 -37.74 -30.42 24.80
N GLN A 514 -36.55 -31.01 24.64
CA GLN A 514 -35.98 -32.08 25.47
C GLN A 514 -34.44 -32.03 25.36
N GLY A 515 -33.70 -32.37 26.43
CA GLY A 515 -32.26 -32.70 26.35
C GLY A 515 -31.24 -31.83 27.10
N LEU A 516 -31.62 -30.80 27.85
CA LEU A 516 -30.65 -30.01 28.65
C LEU A 516 -30.26 -30.73 29.97
N MET A 517 -29.47 -31.81 29.90
CA MET A 517 -28.71 -32.41 31.02
C MET A 517 -27.81 -33.55 30.52
N ALA A 518 -26.51 -33.30 30.27
CA ALA A 518 -25.39 -34.27 30.40
C ALA A 518 -24.05 -33.72 29.86
N LEU A 519 -23.27 -33.00 30.68
CA LEU A 519 -21.81 -32.93 30.49
C LEU A 519 -21.04 -32.57 31.79
N VAL A 520 -21.22 -33.37 32.85
CA VAL A 520 -20.43 -33.29 34.10
C VAL A 520 -19.85 -34.66 34.44
N ALA A 521 -18.99 -35.15 33.56
CA ALA A 521 -18.06 -36.28 33.75
C ALA A 521 -17.09 -36.27 32.55
N ALA A 522 -15.78 -36.54 32.67
CA ALA A 522 -14.99 -36.83 33.86
C ALA A 522 -13.60 -36.15 33.78
N ILE A 523 -12.98 -35.96 34.94
CA ILE A 523 -11.58 -35.54 35.12
C ILE A 523 -10.90 -36.58 36.01
N LEU A 524 -9.58 -36.79 35.81
CA LEU A 524 -8.67 -37.65 36.58
C LEU A 524 -8.88 -39.19 36.52
N THR A 525 -8.08 -39.87 35.70
CA THR A 525 -7.25 -41.08 35.97
C THR A 525 -6.72 -41.64 34.64
N ALA A 526 -5.52 -42.22 34.51
CA ALA A 526 -4.35 -42.29 35.39
C ALA A 526 -3.05 -42.41 34.55
N THR A 527 -1.89 -42.42 35.21
CA THR A 527 -0.55 -42.27 34.64
C THR A 527 0.08 -43.56 34.08
N PHE A 528 1.16 -43.37 33.29
CA PHE A 528 2.36 -44.22 33.13
C PHE A 528 2.44 -45.32 32.05
N MET A 529 3.69 -45.51 31.59
CA MET A 529 4.28 -46.61 30.78
C MET A 529 3.99 -46.61 29.26
N LEU A 530 4.97 -46.86 28.37
CA LEU A 530 6.39 -47.28 28.54
C LEU A 530 7.28 -46.75 27.39
N LEU A 531 8.56 -46.49 27.72
CA LEU A 531 9.77 -46.34 26.87
C LEU A 531 9.69 -45.38 25.66
#